data_AF-A0A7S0XV76-F1
#
_entry.id   AF-A0A7S0XV76-F1
#
_cell.length_a   1.000
_cell.length_b   1.000
_cell.length_c   1.000
_cell.angle_alpha   90.00
_cell.angle_beta   90.00
_cell.angle_gamma   90.00
#
_symmetry.space_group_name_H-M   'P 1'
#
loop_
_entity.id
_entity.type
_entity.pdbx_description
1 polymer ?
#
loop_
_entity_poly.entity_id
_entity_poly.type
_entity_poly.pdbx_seq_one_letter_code
_entity_poly.pdbx_strand_id
1 'polypeptide(L)'
;DEEFLLDINDGSHVYWMNNLEKDERYHDWGKGLDGLLTRGWPGQLKYVARNLYSAIFIIDPSKKSGLRALAMIKQSIEQRLPVRFGVVFESQAALAKHRADQAEGRAEEDIAYGDAGEQLFRLFRGLHERHGHVAAMVFAGQYAEKAVFMDDPERMEEIRKTEFRNVAKMFKTSVKDANGKLTRLKYKNT
;
A
#
# COMPACT_ATOMS: atom_id res chain seq x y z
N ASP A 1 -29.59 -8.83 6.54
CA ASP A 1 -28.39 -8.15 6.01
C ASP A 1 -28.08 -8.73 4.66
N GLU A 2 -28.25 -7.94 3.60
CA GLU A 2 -27.87 -8.35 2.24
C GLU A 2 -26.37 -8.10 2.06
N GLU A 3 -25.64 -9.16 1.74
CA GLU A 3 -24.19 -9.13 1.55
C GLU A 3 -23.90 -8.87 0.07
N PHE A 4 -23.36 -7.69 -0.24
CA PHE A 4 -23.01 -7.31 -1.61
C PHE A 4 -21.54 -7.65 -1.88
N LEU A 5 -21.31 -8.45 -2.92
CA LEU A 5 -19.97 -8.75 -3.42
C LEU A 5 -19.58 -7.70 -4.47
N LEU A 6 -18.55 -6.92 -4.17
CA LEU A 6 -17.97 -5.94 -5.09
C LEU A 6 -16.90 -6.62 -5.96
N ASP A 7 -17.07 -6.59 -7.28
CA ASP A 7 -16.00 -6.99 -8.22
C ASP A 7 -14.97 -5.86 -8.34
N ILE A 8 -13.73 -6.18 -7.97
CA ILE A 8 -12.59 -5.27 -7.92
C ILE A 8 -11.57 -5.54 -9.03
N ASN A 9 -11.88 -6.47 -9.96
CA ASN A 9 -10.94 -6.93 -10.98
C ASN A 9 -10.66 -5.91 -12.10
N ASP A 10 -11.45 -4.82 -12.20
CA ASP A 10 -11.22 -3.77 -13.22
C ASP A 10 -9.96 -2.92 -12.95
N GLY A 11 -9.25 -3.19 -11.84
CA GLY A 11 -7.79 -3.14 -11.74
C GLY A 11 -7.08 -1.78 -11.80
N SER A 12 -7.76 -0.70 -12.18
CA SER A 12 -7.12 0.58 -12.48
C SER A 12 -6.84 1.46 -11.27
N HIS A 13 -7.45 1.16 -10.10
CA HIS A 13 -7.41 2.08 -8.95
C HIS A 13 -6.90 1.46 -7.63
N VAL A 14 -6.67 0.14 -7.57
CA VAL A 14 -6.20 -0.53 -6.34
C VAL A 14 -4.70 -0.74 -6.38
N TYR A 15 -3.98 -0.08 -5.47
CA TYR A 15 -2.55 -0.31 -5.26
C TYR A 15 -2.33 -1.40 -4.22
N TRP A 16 -1.89 -2.57 -4.65
CA TRP A 16 -1.56 -3.68 -3.75
C TRP A 16 -0.24 -3.42 -3.01
N MET A 17 -0.29 -3.44 -1.68
CA MET A 17 0.84 -3.12 -0.79
C MET A 17 1.73 -4.34 -0.49
N ASN A 18 1.18 -5.55 -0.61
CA ASN A 18 1.90 -6.81 -0.49
C ASN A 18 1.35 -7.85 -1.49
N ASN A 19 2.10 -8.94 -1.68
CA ASN A 19 1.71 -10.08 -2.47
C ASN A 19 2.14 -11.39 -1.78
N LEU A 20 1.16 -12.11 -1.22
CA LEU A 20 1.36 -13.37 -0.49
C LEU A 20 2.03 -14.48 -1.33
N GLU A 21 1.93 -14.43 -2.66
CA GLU A 21 2.42 -15.48 -3.55
C GLU A 21 3.81 -15.19 -4.12
N LYS A 22 4.21 -13.91 -4.12
CA LYS A 22 5.40 -13.40 -4.81
C LYS A 22 6.41 -12.73 -3.89
N ASP A 23 5.97 -12.14 -2.78
CA ASP A 23 6.89 -11.43 -1.90
C ASP A 23 7.73 -12.41 -1.10
N GLU A 24 9.03 -12.12 -1.01
CA GLU A 24 10.00 -12.97 -0.31
C GLU A 24 9.65 -13.21 1.17
N ARG A 25 8.97 -12.26 1.81
CA ARG A 25 8.55 -12.36 3.21
C ARG A 25 7.59 -13.51 3.52
N TYR A 26 7.00 -14.13 2.49
CA TYR A 26 6.09 -15.27 2.61
C TYR A 26 6.65 -16.54 1.95
N HIS A 27 7.94 -16.55 1.54
CA HIS A 27 8.53 -17.70 0.84
C HIS A 27 8.63 -18.96 1.71
N ASP A 28 8.68 -18.77 3.02
CA ASP A 28 8.72 -19.80 4.05
C ASP A 28 7.34 -20.43 4.29
N TRP A 29 6.27 -19.86 3.75
CA TRP A 29 4.92 -20.40 3.85
C TRP A 29 4.65 -21.43 2.75
N GLY A 30 3.90 -22.47 3.10
CA GLY A 30 3.43 -23.46 2.14
C GLY A 30 2.50 -22.84 1.10
N LYS A 31 2.62 -23.30 -0.16
CA LYS A 31 1.71 -22.93 -1.27
C LYS A 31 0.52 -23.88 -1.44
N GLY A 32 0.53 -24.99 -0.70
CA GLY A 32 -0.54 -25.98 -0.71
C GLY A 32 -1.76 -25.51 0.08
N LEU A 33 -2.96 -25.84 -0.43
CA LEU A 33 -4.21 -25.51 0.24
C LEU A 33 -4.57 -26.51 1.35
N ASP A 34 -3.81 -27.61 1.49
CA ASP A 34 -3.88 -28.54 2.60
C ASP A 34 -3.66 -27.85 3.96
N GLY A 35 -2.88 -26.75 3.97
CA GLY A 35 -2.75 -25.87 5.14
C GLY A 35 -4.08 -25.32 5.67
N LEU A 36 -5.11 -25.19 4.82
CA LEU A 36 -6.45 -24.76 5.23
C LEU A 36 -7.18 -25.81 6.07
N LEU A 37 -6.88 -27.09 5.85
CA LEU A 37 -7.52 -28.22 6.50
C LEU A 37 -6.90 -28.54 7.87
N THR A 38 -5.80 -27.86 8.23
CA THR A 38 -5.13 -28.08 9.51
C THR A 38 -6.02 -27.67 10.68
N ARG A 39 -6.05 -28.47 11.75
CA ARG A 39 -6.74 -28.09 12.99
C ARG A 39 -6.09 -26.82 13.57
N GLY A 40 -6.91 -25.89 14.04
CA GLY A 40 -6.48 -24.64 14.67
C GLY A 40 -7.58 -24.07 15.54
N TRP A 41 -7.31 -22.96 16.21
CA TRP A 41 -8.34 -22.27 16.99
C TRP A 41 -9.40 -21.68 16.06
N PRO A 42 -10.69 -21.72 16.41
CA PRO A 42 -11.74 -21.03 15.66
C PRO A 42 -11.36 -19.55 15.46
N GLY A 43 -11.43 -19.07 14.22
CA GLY A 43 -11.05 -17.69 13.85
C GLY A 43 -9.57 -17.47 13.56
N GLN A 44 -8.71 -18.49 13.68
CA GLN A 44 -7.29 -18.36 13.32
C GLN A 44 -7.10 -18.34 11.80
N LEU A 45 -6.50 -17.26 11.28
CA LEU A 45 -6.09 -17.21 9.88
C LEU A 45 -4.95 -18.19 9.60
N LYS A 46 -5.01 -18.84 8.44
CA LYS A 46 -4.01 -19.82 8.01
C LYS A 46 -2.91 -19.16 7.20
N TYR A 47 -1.66 -19.44 7.57
CA TYR A 47 -0.46 -18.93 6.93
C TYR A 47 -0.13 -19.75 5.68
N VAL A 48 -0.79 -19.41 4.57
CA VAL A 48 -0.59 -20.04 3.25
C VAL A 48 -0.16 -18.95 2.28
N ALA A 49 0.88 -19.20 1.48
CA ALA A 49 1.39 -18.27 0.44
C ALA A 49 0.45 -18.22 -0.79
N ARG A 50 -0.82 -17.92 -0.54
CA ARG A 50 -1.93 -17.84 -1.51
C ARG A 50 -2.80 -16.64 -1.21
N ASN A 51 -3.36 -16.02 -2.24
CA ASN A 51 -4.27 -14.89 -2.09
C ASN A 51 -5.68 -15.36 -1.64
N LEU A 52 -5.82 -15.69 -0.35
CA LEU A 52 -7.07 -16.20 0.23
C LEU A 52 -7.93 -15.10 0.87
N TYR A 53 -7.28 -14.09 1.43
CA TYR A 53 -7.93 -12.97 2.11
C TYR A 53 -7.39 -11.68 1.51
N SER A 54 -8.27 -10.76 1.12
CA SER A 54 -7.91 -9.45 0.61
C SER A 54 -8.64 -8.37 1.41
N ALA A 55 -7.95 -7.29 1.74
CA ALA A 55 -8.50 -6.14 2.44
C ALA A 55 -8.12 -4.86 1.69
N ILE A 56 -9.13 -4.10 1.26
CA ILE A 56 -8.93 -2.85 0.52
C ILE A 56 -9.33 -1.68 1.41
N PHE A 57 -8.46 -0.69 1.47
CA PHE A 57 -8.66 0.53 2.26
C PHE A 57 -8.81 1.73 1.34
N ILE A 58 -9.89 2.47 1.50
CA ILE A 58 -10.08 3.78 0.88
C ILE A 58 -9.50 4.82 1.84
N ILE A 59 -8.48 5.54 1.38
CA ILE A 59 -7.61 6.36 2.24
C ILE A 59 -7.53 7.77 1.69
N ASP A 60 -7.94 8.73 2.51
CA ASP A 60 -7.63 10.14 2.28
C ASP A 60 -6.26 10.48 2.90
N PRO A 61 -5.20 10.66 2.10
CA PRO A 61 -3.85 10.90 2.61
C PRO A 61 -3.70 12.26 3.28
N SER A 62 -4.67 13.16 3.10
CA SER A 62 -4.70 14.50 3.72
C SER A 62 -5.24 14.45 5.16
N LYS A 63 -5.86 13.34 5.56
CA LYS A 63 -6.48 13.17 6.89
C LYS A 63 -5.63 12.27 7.79
N LYS A 64 -5.60 12.61 9.08
CA LYS A 64 -4.95 11.78 10.11
C LYS A 64 -5.51 10.35 10.15
N SER A 65 -6.79 10.15 9.88
CA SER A 65 -7.39 8.81 9.80
C SER A 65 -6.78 7.96 8.68
N GLY A 66 -6.55 8.56 7.50
CA GLY A 66 -5.89 7.90 6.39
C GLY A 66 -4.43 7.56 6.69
N LEU A 67 -3.70 8.47 7.34
CA LEU A 67 -2.34 8.19 7.81
C LEU A 67 -2.31 7.07 8.86
N ARG A 68 -3.25 7.04 9.82
CA ARG A 68 -3.38 5.91 10.77
C ARG A 68 -3.60 4.59 10.05
N ALA A 69 -4.48 4.56 9.04
CA ALA A 69 -4.73 3.36 8.26
C ALA A 69 -3.48 2.88 7.52
N LEU A 70 -2.72 3.77 6.87
CA LEU A 70 -1.46 3.42 6.21
C LEU A 70 -0.42 2.85 7.19
N ALA A 71 -0.28 3.45 8.37
CA ALA A 71 0.61 2.94 9.41
C ALA A 71 0.18 1.54 9.89
N MET A 72 -1.13 1.33 10.11
CA MET A 72 -1.68 0.04 10.50
C MET A 72 -1.47 -1.04 9.42
N ILE A 73 -1.64 -0.68 8.14
CA ILE A 73 -1.40 -1.59 7.02
C ILE A 73 0.08 -2.00 6.98
N LYS A 74 1.01 -1.03 7.12
CA LYS A 74 2.45 -1.33 7.24
C LYS A 74 2.68 -2.33 8.38
N GLN A 75 2.25 -2.00 9.59
CA GLN A 75 2.43 -2.86 10.77
C GLN A 75 1.87 -4.27 10.55
N SER A 76 0.67 -4.38 9.95
CA SER A 76 0.02 -5.66 9.63
C SER A 76 0.85 -6.50 8.65
N ILE A 77 1.40 -5.86 7.63
CA ILE A 77 2.28 -6.50 6.64
C ILE A 77 3.60 -6.94 7.31
N GLU A 78 4.17 -6.13 8.22
CA GLU A 78 5.37 -6.45 8.99
C GLU A 78 5.16 -7.62 9.96
N GLN A 79 3.98 -7.72 10.57
CA GLN A 79 3.52 -8.86 11.37
C GLN A 79 3.18 -10.10 10.52
N ARG A 80 3.35 -10.00 9.19
CA ARG A 80 3.06 -11.06 8.21
C ARG A 80 1.63 -11.62 8.37
N LEU A 81 0.63 -10.76 8.54
CA LEU A 81 -0.76 -11.22 8.48
C LEU A 81 -1.03 -11.86 7.10
N PRO A 82 -1.75 -13.00 7.02
CA PRO A 82 -2.02 -13.69 5.76
C PRO A 82 -3.16 -13.01 4.98
N VAL A 83 -3.05 -11.69 4.80
CA VAL A 83 -4.03 -10.85 4.11
C VAL A 83 -3.30 -10.03 3.05
N ARG A 84 -3.89 -9.94 1.87
CA ARG A 84 -3.42 -9.07 0.80
C ARG A 84 -4.05 -7.69 0.96
N PHE A 85 -3.23 -6.69 1.25
CA PHE A 85 -3.66 -5.33 1.51
C PHE A 85 -3.62 -4.50 0.23
N GLY A 86 -4.74 -3.90 -0.13
CA GLY A 86 -4.87 -2.93 -1.21
C GLY A 86 -5.21 -1.55 -0.64
N VAL A 87 -4.70 -0.51 -1.29
CA VAL A 87 -5.07 0.88 -0.98
C VAL A 87 -5.62 1.57 -2.22
N VAL A 88 -6.71 2.30 -2.03
CA VAL A 88 -7.27 3.24 -2.98
C VAL A 88 -7.14 4.61 -2.32
N PHE A 89 -6.41 5.51 -2.96
CA PHE A 89 -6.38 6.88 -2.46
C PHE A 89 -7.72 7.54 -2.81
N GLU A 90 -8.29 8.30 -1.88
CA GLU A 90 -9.48 9.11 -2.10
C GLU A 90 -9.17 10.57 -1.76
N SER A 91 -9.68 11.51 -2.56
CA SER A 91 -9.72 12.92 -2.17
C SER A 91 -11.13 13.47 -2.25
N GLN A 92 -11.43 14.41 -1.35
CA GLN A 92 -12.68 15.15 -1.41
C GLN A 92 -12.83 15.96 -2.69
N ALA A 93 -11.73 16.47 -3.25
CA ALA A 93 -11.75 17.19 -4.52
C ALA A 93 -12.12 16.28 -5.70
N ALA A 94 -11.66 15.03 -5.71
CA ALA A 94 -12.02 14.10 -6.77
C ALA A 94 -13.40 13.47 -6.57
N LEU A 95 -13.83 13.24 -5.33
CA LEU A 95 -15.21 12.88 -5.05
C LEU A 95 -16.18 13.99 -5.47
N ALA A 96 -15.83 15.25 -5.24
CA ALA A 96 -16.62 16.39 -5.68
C ALA A 96 -16.68 16.47 -7.21
N LYS A 97 -15.55 16.26 -7.90
CA LYS A 97 -15.47 16.19 -9.36
C LYS A 97 -16.30 15.01 -9.91
N HIS A 98 -16.13 13.80 -9.37
CA HIS A 98 -16.91 12.63 -9.78
C HIS A 98 -18.41 12.76 -9.48
N ARG A 99 -18.81 13.44 -8.39
CA ARG A 99 -20.23 13.76 -8.14
C ARG A 99 -20.78 14.78 -9.13
N ALA A 100 -19.96 15.73 -9.58
CA ALA A 100 -20.32 16.67 -10.64
C ALA A 100 -20.37 15.99 -12.01
N ASP A 101 -19.40 15.12 -12.32
CA ASP A 101 -19.30 14.32 -13.56
C ASP A 101 -20.35 13.19 -13.62
N GLN A 102 -20.93 12.77 -12.50
CA GLN A 102 -22.11 11.89 -12.51
C GLN A 102 -23.40 12.64 -12.90
N ALA A 103 -23.43 13.97 -12.83
CA ALA A 103 -24.52 14.79 -13.34
C ALA A 103 -24.36 15.14 -14.84
N GLU A 104 -23.15 15.14 -15.37
CA GLU A 104 -22.84 15.31 -16.81
C GLU A 104 -22.01 14.12 -17.32
N GLY A 105 -22.67 13.22 -18.05
CA GLY A 105 -22.13 11.92 -18.44
C GLY A 105 -20.68 11.90 -18.94
N ARG A 106 -19.85 11.19 -18.17
CA ARG A 106 -18.52 10.61 -18.49
C ARG A 106 -17.50 11.53 -19.18
N ALA A 107 -16.53 11.95 -18.38
CA ALA A 107 -15.12 11.92 -18.76
C ALA A 107 -14.33 11.25 -17.62
N GLU A 108 -13.63 10.15 -17.89
CA GLU A 108 -12.58 9.67 -17.00
C GLU A 108 -11.40 10.63 -17.12
N GLU A 109 -11.21 11.47 -16.11
CA GLU A 109 -10.02 12.29 -15.95
C GLU A 109 -9.56 12.32 -14.50
N ASP A 110 -8.24 12.19 -14.34
CA ASP A 110 -7.46 12.12 -13.11
C ASP A 110 -8.15 12.73 -11.88
N ILE A 111 -8.43 11.83 -10.93
CA ILE A 111 -8.96 12.05 -9.59
C ILE A 111 -8.10 13.14 -8.92
N ALA A 112 -8.62 14.38 -8.81
CA ALA A 112 -7.88 15.51 -8.25
C ALA A 112 -7.73 15.40 -6.72
N TYR A 113 -6.53 15.14 -6.20
CA TYR A 113 -6.25 15.17 -4.76
C TYR A 113 -5.82 16.58 -4.31
N GLY A 114 -6.09 16.98 -3.05
CA GLY A 114 -5.65 18.30 -2.53
C GLY A 114 -4.12 18.41 -2.49
N ASP A 115 -3.52 19.61 -2.36
CA ASP A 115 -2.07 19.81 -2.59
C ASP A 115 -1.14 18.81 -1.83
N ALA A 116 -1.34 18.64 -0.52
CA ALA A 116 -0.52 17.70 0.25
C ALA A 116 -0.78 16.22 -0.10
N GLY A 117 -2.06 15.85 -0.27
CA GLY A 117 -2.47 14.50 -0.65
C GLY A 117 -2.00 14.12 -2.05
N GLU A 118 -2.07 15.06 -2.99
CA GLU A 118 -1.62 14.96 -4.37
C GLU A 118 -0.12 14.76 -4.45
N GLN A 119 0.65 15.57 -3.72
CA GLN A 119 2.09 15.39 -3.64
C GLN A 119 2.45 14.02 -3.05
N LEU A 120 1.76 13.54 -2.01
CA LEU A 120 2.00 12.20 -1.47
C LEU A 120 1.70 11.12 -2.51
N PHE A 121 0.54 11.22 -3.15
CA PHE A 121 0.09 10.26 -4.17
C PHE A 121 1.03 10.23 -5.38
N ARG A 122 1.46 11.39 -5.89
CA ARG A 122 2.44 11.49 -6.99
C ARG A 122 3.76 10.83 -6.63
N LEU A 123 4.28 11.08 -5.43
CA LEU A 123 5.52 10.47 -4.96
C LEU A 123 5.35 8.95 -4.78
N PHE A 124 4.22 8.52 -4.22
CA PHE A 124 3.88 7.11 -4.06
C PHE A 124 3.79 6.41 -5.41
N ARG A 125 3.00 6.94 -6.34
CA ARG A 125 2.81 6.41 -7.70
C ARG A 125 4.14 6.36 -8.45
N GLY A 126 4.93 7.43 -8.38
CA GLY A 126 6.26 7.46 -9.00
C GLY A 126 7.22 6.41 -8.44
N LEU A 127 7.19 6.13 -7.14
CA LEU A 127 7.96 5.02 -6.54
C LEU A 127 7.40 3.66 -6.95
N HIS A 128 6.08 3.52 -6.98
CA HIS A 128 5.40 2.29 -7.36
C HIS A 128 5.75 1.89 -8.80
N GLU A 129 5.66 2.82 -9.74
CA GLU A 129 5.95 2.58 -11.15
C GLU A 129 7.43 2.29 -11.40
N ARG A 130 8.35 2.98 -10.71
CA ARG A 130 9.80 2.83 -10.94
C ARG A 130 10.43 1.67 -10.19
N HIS A 131 10.00 1.42 -8.96
CA HIS A 131 10.67 0.50 -8.04
C HIS A 131 9.77 -0.65 -7.55
N GLY A 132 8.46 -0.60 -7.86
CA GLY A 132 7.47 -1.61 -7.48
C GLY A 132 6.78 -1.32 -6.15
N HIS A 133 5.83 -2.19 -5.80
CA HIS A 133 4.95 -2.02 -4.63
C HIS A 133 5.70 -1.94 -3.30
N VAL A 134 6.81 -2.68 -3.15
CA VAL A 134 7.59 -2.68 -1.89
C VAL A 134 8.14 -1.28 -1.59
N ALA A 135 8.67 -0.57 -2.59
CA ALA A 135 9.20 0.78 -2.40
C ALA A 135 8.10 1.77 -2.03
N ALA A 136 6.97 1.67 -2.73
CA ALA A 136 5.80 2.51 -2.48
C ALA A 136 5.22 2.27 -1.08
N MET A 137 5.14 1.00 -0.65
CA MET A 137 4.68 0.59 0.68
C MET A 137 5.59 1.10 1.80
N VAL A 138 6.91 0.93 1.65
CA VAL A 138 7.88 1.42 2.64
C VAL A 138 7.78 2.94 2.77
N PHE A 139 7.72 3.67 1.66
CA PHE A 139 7.55 5.12 1.67
C PHE A 139 6.26 5.57 2.36
N ALA A 140 5.11 5.05 1.91
CA ALA A 140 3.82 5.44 2.45
C ALA A 140 3.69 5.11 3.94
N GLY A 141 4.16 3.93 4.37
CA GLY A 141 4.10 3.52 5.76
C GLY A 141 5.04 4.31 6.67
N GLN A 142 6.29 4.56 6.26
CA GLN A 142 7.25 5.37 7.03
C GLN A 142 6.81 6.83 7.14
N TYR A 143 6.29 7.40 6.05
CA TYR A 143 5.68 8.73 6.08
C TYR A 143 4.51 8.77 7.06
N ALA A 144 3.59 7.81 6.96
CA ALA A 144 2.40 7.74 7.80
C ALA A 144 2.72 7.63 9.30
N GLU A 145 3.65 6.75 9.69
CA GLU A 145 4.07 6.58 11.09
C GLU A 145 4.61 7.87 11.72
N LYS A 146 5.36 8.66 10.95
CA LYS A 146 5.95 9.92 11.42
C LYS A 146 4.95 11.08 11.37
N ALA A 147 4.12 11.11 10.33
CA ALA A 147 3.18 12.20 10.07
C ALA A 147 1.92 12.12 10.95
N VAL A 148 1.52 10.94 11.43
CA VAL A 148 0.27 10.76 12.18
C VAL A 148 0.22 11.51 13.52
N PHE A 149 1.38 11.72 14.13
CA PHE A 149 1.55 12.46 15.38
C PHE A 149 1.93 13.93 15.16
N MET A 150 1.97 14.38 13.90
CA MET A 150 2.35 15.74 13.54
C MET A 150 1.11 16.58 13.20
N ASP A 151 1.15 17.86 13.58
CA ASP A 151 0.11 18.85 13.26
C ASP A 151 0.63 20.01 12.40
N ASP A 152 1.96 20.17 12.35
CA ASP A 152 2.62 21.23 11.59
C ASP A 152 2.78 20.85 10.09
N PRO A 153 2.13 21.57 9.15
CA PRO A 153 2.18 21.28 7.72
C PRO A 153 3.59 21.34 7.12
N GLU A 154 4.43 22.29 7.56
CA GLU A 154 5.79 22.47 7.02
C GLU A 154 6.65 21.25 7.37
N ARG A 155 6.61 20.84 8.64
CA ARG A 155 7.30 19.65 9.11
C ARG A 155 6.79 18.36 8.46
N MET A 156 5.49 18.26 8.19
CA MET A 156 4.94 17.14 7.43
C MET A 156 5.47 17.09 5.99
N GLU A 157 5.66 18.24 5.35
CA GLU A 157 6.28 18.32 4.02
C GLU A 157 7.76 17.91 4.05
N GLU A 158 8.52 18.38 5.05
CA GLU A 158 9.91 17.98 5.25
C GLU A 158 10.08 16.47 5.44
N ILE A 159 9.22 15.86 6.27
CA ILE A 159 9.20 14.40 6.46
C ILE A 159 8.93 13.72 5.12
N ARG A 160 7.91 14.16 4.37
CA ARG A 160 7.56 13.58 3.07
C ARG A 160 8.74 13.60 2.09
N LYS A 161 9.39 14.75 1.94
CA LYS A 161 10.58 14.93 1.08
C LYS A 161 11.75 14.07 1.55
N THR A 162 11.93 13.94 2.85
CA THR A 162 13.04 13.18 3.45
C THR A 162 12.83 11.68 3.27
N GLU A 163 11.66 11.15 3.60
CA GLU A 163 11.35 9.74 3.41
C GLU A 163 11.38 9.35 1.93
N PHE A 164 10.83 10.18 1.04
CA PHE A 164 10.89 9.92 -0.39
C PHE A 164 12.34 9.81 -0.88
N ARG A 165 13.21 10.75 -0.49
CA ARG A 165 14.64 10.71 -0.85
C ARG A 165 15.34 9.49 -0.27
N ASN A 166 15.05 9.14 0.98
CA ASN A 166 15.65 7.98 1.63
C ASN A 166 15.26 6.69 0.91
N VAL A 167 13.97 6.50 0.63
CA VAL A 167 13.47 5.34 -0.13
C VAL A 167 14.03 5.33 -1.54
N ALA A 168 13.96 6.44 -2.27
CA ALA A 168 14.51 6.51 -3.63
C ALA A 168 16.01 6.16 -3.66
N LYS A 169 16.80 6.61 -2.67
CA LYS A 169 18.22 6.21 -2.53
C LYS A 169 18.36 4.71 -2.23
N MET A 170 17.62 4.19 -1.26
CA MET A 170 17.65 2.76 -0.89
C MET A 170 17.39 1.85 -2.09
N PHE A 171 16.36 2.18 -2.90
CA PHE A 171 15.98 1.36 -4.05
C PHE A 171 16.80 1.65 -5.31
N LYS A 172 17.37 2.86 -5.49
CA LYS A 172 18.35 3.17 -6.54
C LYS A 172 19.66 2.41 -6.34
N THR A 173 20.08 2.22 -5.09
CA THR A 173 21.34 1.55 -4.72
C THR A 173 21.15 0.03 -4.69
N SER A 174 20.51 -0.54 -5.72
CA SER A 174 20.41 -2.00 -5.89
C SER A 174 21.83 -2.57 -6.00
N VAL A 175 22.28 -3.26 -4.96
CA VAL A 175 23.62 -3.85 -4.89
C VAL A 175 23.68 -5.05 -5.84
N LYS A 176 24.79 -5.20 -6.58
CA LYS A 176 25.04 -6.42 -7.34
C LYS A 176 25.43 -7.53 -6.35
N ASP A 177 24.76 -8.68 -6.42
CA ASP A 177 25.16 -9.87 -5.69
C ASP A 177 26.58 -10.32 -6.10
N ALA A 178 27.21 -11.22 -5.35
CA ALA A 178 28.53 -11.80 -5.65
C ALA A 178 28.61 -12.42 -7.07
N ASN A 179 27.45 -12.75 -7.65
CA ASN A 179 27.28 -13.30 -9.00
C ASN A 179 26.95 -12.25 -10.08
N GLY A 180 27.10 -10.95 -9.80
CA GLY A 180 26.86 -9.86 -10.76
C GLY A 180 25.39 -9.56 -11.09
N LYS A 181 24.45 -10.30 -10.47
CA LYS A 181 23.00 -10.08 -10.61
C LYS A 181 22.57 -8.88 -9.78
N LEU A 182 21.80 -7.96 -10.37
CA LEU A 182 21.14 -6.87 -9.64
C LEU A 182 20.18 -7.49 -8.62
N THR A 183 20.56 -7.46 -7.33
CA THR A 183 19.69 -7.88 -6.25
C THR A 183 19.11 -6.63 -5.58
N ARG A 184 17.78 -6.58 -5.51
CA ARG A 184 17.07 -5.56 -4.72
C ARG A 184 17.58 -5.67 -3.28
N LEU A 185 18.07 -4.58 -2.71
CA LEU A 185 18.39 -4.53 -1.29
C LEU A 185 17.12 -4.88 -0.52
N LYS A 186 17.14 -6.02 0.15
CA LYS A 186 16.02 -6.53 0.93
C LYS A 186 15.90 -5.65 2.17
N TYR A 187 14.75 -5.01 2.35
CA TYR A 187 14.40 -4.42 3.63
C TYR A 187 14.34 -5.54 4.66
N LYS A 188 15.37 -5.64 5.52
CA LYS A 188 15.33 -6.51 6.68
C LYS A 188 14.46 -5.81 7.73
N ASN A 189 13.25 -6.33 7.93
CA ASN A 189 12.57 -6.14 9.20
C ASN A 189 13.41 -6.86 10.25
N THR A 190 14.15 -6.10 11.07
CA THR A 190 14.52 -6.57 12.41
C THR A 190 13.27 -6.74 13.25
#